data_AF-A0A949XUK0-F1
#
_entry.id   AF-A0A949XUK0-F1
#
_cell.length_a   1.000
_cell.length_b   1.000
_cell.length_c   1.000
_cell.angle_alpha   90.00
_cell.angle_beta   90.00
_cell.angle_gamma   90.00
#
_symmetry.space_group_name_H-M   'P 1'
#
loop_
_entity.id
_entity.type
_entity.pdbx_description
1 polymer ?
#
loop_
_entity_poly.entity_id
_entity_poly.type
_entity_poly.pdbx_seq_one_letter_code
_entity_poly.pdbx_strand_id
1 'polypeptide(L)'
;MEHAYLVRYGVMHDVSRFSSDSADFERGQSVVIRTHRGIELGQVLLKIPRPPDPGDGSNPASSAVILRSAGPDDLERASRADLERPHHFTFCRHAMESLDWPVELIDVEVLLDPGRVVLHYLGPRPLDLAGLLATFRSRCGLDVMLEPVGRDSSGSLDHVSEALGQGHFGAGCGDRGAGAGSGSSPGLTRGGCSDCGVKRILASRRPIPSR
;
A
#
# COMPACT_ATOMS: atom_id res chain seq x y z
N MET A 1 13.66 25.49 -12.43
CA MET A 1 13.58 24.16 -13.08
C MET A 1 12.90 23.26 -12.07
N GLU A 2 11.82 22.58 -12.46
CA GLU A 2 11.12 21.69 -11.56
C GLU A 2 11.86 20.34 -11.49
N HIS A 3 12.30 19.96 -10.29
CA HIS A 3 13.04 18.73 -10.04
C HIS A 3 12.10 17.68 -9.44
N ALA A 4 12.34 16.40 -9.76
CA ALA A 4 11.56 15.30 -9.24
C ALA A 4 12.37 14.46 -8.24
N TYR A 5 11.73 14.04 -7.16
CA TYR A 5 12.35 13.28 -6.07
C TYR A 5 11.45 12.12 -5.67
N LEU A 6 12.06 11.00 -5.25
CA LEU A 6 11.37 9.98 -4.46
C LEU A 6 11.57 10.32 -2.99
N VAL A 7 10.45 10.46 -2.29
CA VAL A 7 10.43 10.79 -0.86
C VAL A 7 9.66 9.70 -0.14
N ARG A 8 10.22 9.26 0.99
CA ARG A 8 9.56 8.37 1.93
C ARG A 8 8.91 9.19 3.04
N TYR A 9 7.68 8.91 3.40
CA TYR A 9 6.93 9.70 4.36
C TYR A 9 5.87 8.87 5.10
N GLY A 10 5.37 9.42 6.20
CA GLY A 10 4.41 8.77 7.09
C GLY A 10 4.92 7.56 7.88
N VAL A 11 4.14 7.12 8.87
CA VAL A 11 4.47 5.97 9.73
C VAL A 11 4.47 4.65 8.96
N MET A 12 3.63 4.56 7.92
CA MET A 12 3.58 3.43 6.99
C MET A 12 4.75 3.41 5.99
N HIS A 13 5.61 4.44 6.01
CA HIS A 13 6.77 4.58 5.13
C HIS A 13 6.39 4.54 3.64
N ASP A 14 5.30 5.23 3.28
CA ASP A 14 4.87 5.39 1.89
C ASP A 14 5.96 6.06 1.06
N VAL A 15 6.10 5.63 -0.19
CA VAL A 15 7.08 6.19 -1.12
C VAL A 15 6.35 6.70 -2.35
N SER A 16 6.41 8.01 -2.56
CA SER A 16 5.78 8.67 -3.70
C SER A 16 6.76 9.61 -4.41
N ARG A 17 6.37 10.02 -5.62
CA ARG A 17 7.10 11.03 -6.40
C ARG A 17 6.63 12.41 -5.98
N PHE A 18 7.57 13.32 -5.77
CA PHE A 18 7.32 14.71 -5.43
C PHE A 18 8.06 15.62 -6.38
N SER A 19 7.43 16.73 -6.76
CA SER A 19 8.11 17.81 -7.47
C SER A 19 8.60 18.90 -6.50
N SER A 20 9.62 19.63 -6.90
CA SER A 20 10.08 20.82 -6.19
C SER A 20 10.65 21.86 -7.13
N ASP A 21 10.41 23.13 -6.80
CA ASP A 21 11.02 24.29 -7.45
C ASP A 21 12.45 24.55 -6.97
N SER A 22 12.81 24.02 -5.80
CA SER A 22 14.16 24.14 -5.23
C SER A 22 15.08 23.01 -5.69
N ALA A 23 16.32 23.36 -5.98
CA ALA A 23 17.12 22.56 -6.91
C ALA A 23 17.84 21.35 -6.32
N ASP A 24 18.18 21.31 -5.03
CA ASP A 24 19.13 20.30 -4.55
C ASP A 24 18.83 19.82 -3.13
N PHE A 25 17.86 18.92 -3.00
CA PHE A 25 17.76 18.09 -1.80
C PHE A 25 18.66 16.88 -1.91
N GLU A 26 19.44 16.61 -0.87
CA GLU A 26 20.34 15.47 -0.80
C GLU A 26 19.61 14.20 -0.35
N ARG A 27 20.15 13.04 -0.75
CA ARG A 27 19.67 11.76 -0.25
C ARG A 27 19.82 11.69 1.27
N GLY A 28 18.75 11.29 1.96
CA GLY A 28 18.68 11.20 3.41
C GLY A 28 18.21 12.49 4.09
N GLN A 29 18.12 13.60 3.35
CA GLN A 29 17.68 14.88 3.89
C GLN A 29 16.20 14.84 4.27
N SER A 30 15.88 15.41 5.44
CA SER A 30 14.50 15.62 5.88
C SER A 30 13.92 16.88 5.23
N VAL A 31 12.73 16.75 4.69
CA VAL A 31 12.02 17.77 3.94
C VAL A 31 10.58 17.88 4.41
N VAL A 32 10.01 19.07 4.32
CA VAL A 32 8.58 19.28 4.54
C VAL A 32 7.88 19.11 3.21
N ILE A 33 6.94 18.18 3.16
CA ILE A 33 6.16 17.85 1.97
C ILE A 33 4.70 18.19 2.18
N ARG A 34 4.01 18.42 1.06
CA ARG A 34 2.55 18.43 1.00
C ARG A 34 2.09 17.18 0.27
N THR A 35 1.08 16.51 0.81
CA THR A 35 0.41 15.34 0.23
C THR A 35 -1.10 15.58 0.21
N HIS A 36 -1.89 14.59 -0.20
CA HIS A 36 -3.35 14.60 0.00
C HIS A 36 -3.73 14.59 1.48
N ARG A 37 -2.85 14.09 2.36
CA ARG A 37 -3.05 14.04 3.81
C ARG A 37 -2.76 15.37 4.48
N GLY A 38 -2.01 16.27 3.87
CA GLY A 38 -1.70 17.58 4.44
C GLY A 38 -0.21 17.87 4.39
N ILE A 39 0.30 18.59 5.39
CA ILE A 39 1.73 18.89 5.52
C ILE A 39 2.36 17.89 6.48
N GLU A 40 3.43 17.24 6.03
CA GLU A 40 4.10 16.18 6.80
C GLU A 40 5.61 16.17 6.54
N LEU A 41 6.32 15.41 7.36
CA LEU A 41 7.77 15.25 7.24
C LEU A 41 8.07 14.07 6.30
N GLY A 42 8.95 14.31 5.33
CA GLY A 42 9.45 13.29 4.43
C GLY A 42 10.97 13.20 4.48
N GLN A 43 11.50 12.06 4.03
CA GLN A 43 12.92 11.85 3.82
C GLN A 43 13.20 11.58 2.34
N VAL A 44 14.11 12.36 1.76
CA VAL A 44 14.50 12.21 0.36
C VAL A 44 15.29 10.92 0.18
N LEU A 45 14.83 10.05 -0.73
CA LEU A 45 15.51 8.80 -1.06
C LEU A 45 16.46 8.97 -2.24
N LEU A 46 15.99 9.61 -3.32
CA LEU A 46 16.80 9.93 -4.49
C LEU A 46 16.15 11.00 -5.38
N LYS A 47 17.00 11.73 -6.10
CA LYS A 47 16.61 12.60 -7.22
C LYS A 47 16.33 11.72 -8.44
N ILE A 48 15.19 11.91 -9.09
CA ILE A 48 14.77 11.15 -10.28
C ILE A 48 14.68 12.08 -11.50
N PRO A 49 14.87 11.55 -12.72
CA PRO A 49 14.55 12.29 -13.93
C PRO A 49 13.07 12.71 -13.91
N ARG A 50 12.78 13.91 -14.41
CA ARG A 50 11.40 14.32 -14.65
C ARG A 50 10.79 13.34 -15.67
N PRO A 51 9.65 12.69 -15.38
CA PRO A 51 8.95 11.94 -16.41
C PRO A 51 8.55 12.88 -17.56
N PRO A 52 8.58 12.44 -18.82
CA PRO A 52 7.99 13.23 -19.90
C PRO A 52 6.55 13.56 -19.54
N ASP A 53 6.13 14.80 -19.80
CA ASP A 53 4.79 15.28 -19.47
C ASP A 53 3.77 14.25 -19.97
N PRO A 54 2.98 13.62 -19.10
CA PRO A 54 1.92 12.74 -19.56
C PRO A 54 0.91 13.65 -20.24
N GLY A 55 0.96 13.69 -21.57
CA GLY A 55 -0.04 14.39 -22.36
C GLY A 55 -1.42 13.94 -21.90
N ASP A 56 -2.21 14.91 -21.46
CA ASP A 56 -3.64 14.82 -21.18
C ASP A 56 -4.08 13.81 -20.08
N GLY A 57 -4.51 14.36 -18.94
CA GLY A 57 -5.77 13.89 -18.35
C GLY A 57 -5.77 12.90 -17.17
N SER A 58 -4.65 12.32 -16.70
CA SER A 58 -4.76 11.34 -15.58
C SER A 58 -3.56 11.20 -14.66
N ASN A 59 -3.03 12.29 -14.09
CA ASN A 59 -2.14 12.16 -12.94
C ASN A 59 -2.67 12.98 -11.75
N PRO A 60 -3.08 12.36 -10.63
CA PRO A 60 -3.37 13.07 -9.38
C PRO A 60 -2.11 13.68 -8.72
N ALA A 61 -1.08 14.02 -9.51
CA ALA A 61 0.18 14.59 -9.05
C ALA A 61 0.09 16.08 -8.64
N SER A 62 -1.11 16.66 -8.60
CA SER A 62 -1.28 18.07 -8.22
C SER A 62 -1.12 18.34 -6.72
N SER A 63 -1.04 17.32 -5.86
CA SER A 63 -0.93 17.51 -4.40
C SER A 63 0.43 17.17 -3.79
N ALA A 64 1.29 16.42 -4.49
CA ALA A 64 2.55 15.90 -3.95
C ALA A 64 3.76 16.78 -4.30
N VAL A 65 4.08 17.74 -3.42
CA VAL A 65 5.19 18.69 -3.62
C VAL A 65 6.10 18.79 -2.40
N ILE A 66 7.41 18.96 -2.62
CA ILE A 66 8.34 19.34 -1.55
C ILE A 66 8.30 20.85 -1.40
N LEU A 67 7.91 21.31 -0.20
CA LEU A 67 7.77 22.73 0.13
C LEU A 67 9.12 23.36 0.48
N ARG A 68 9.93 22.70 1.31
CA ARG A 68 11.20 23.21 1.83
C ARG A 68 11.98 22.13 2.59
N SER A 69 13.23 22.41 2.92
CA SER A 69 14.00 21.64 3.91
C SER A 69 13.32 21.70 5.28
N ALA A 70 13.37 20.59 6.02
CA ALA A 70 12.89 20.55 7.40
C ALA A 70 13.82 21.37 8.31
N GLY A 71 13.24 22.28 9.08
CA GLY A 71 13.94 23.06 10.11
C GLY A 71 13.93 22.35 11.46
N PRO A 72 14.69 22.86 12.45
CA PRO A 72 14.71 22.30 13.80
C PRO A 72 13.31 22.17 14.42
N ASP A 73 12.47 23.19 14.25
CA ASP A 73 11.09 23.20 14.76
C ASP A 73 10.22 22.09 14.17
N ASP A 74 10.41 21.76 12.89
CA ASP A 74 9.64 20.69 12.23
C ASP A 74 10.07 19.32 12.76
N LEU A 75 11.38 19.13 12.97
CA LEU A 75 11.95 17.91 13.53
C LEU A 75 11.51 17.71 14.99
N GLU A 76 11.48 18.79 15.78
CA GLU A 76 11.00 18.75 17.16
C GLU A 76 9.51 18.41 17.22
N ARG A 77 8.69 19.01 16.35
CA ARG A 77 7.26 18.67 16.25
C ARG A 77 7.05 17.21 15.87
N ALA A 78 7.78 16.70 14.87
CA ALA A 78 7.69 15.31 14.46
C ALA A 78 8.13 14.35 15.59
N SER A 79 9.20 14.69 16.31
CA SER A 79 9.67 13.93 17.46
C SER A 79 8.64 13.87 18.59
N ARG A 80 8.04 15.03 18.93
CA ARG A 80 6.96 15.09 19.92
C ARG A 80 5.73 14.31 19.47
N ALA A 81 5.35 14.40 18.19
CA ALA A 81 4.24 13.64 17.63
C ALA A 81 4.46 12.12 17.77
N ASP A 82 5.67 11.63 17.51
CA ASP A 82 6.00 10.21 17.69
C ASP A 82 6.02 9.80 19.17
N LEU A 83 6.48 10.67 20.07
CA LEU A 83 6.44 10.42 21.52
C LEU A 83 5.00 10.35 22.06
N GLU A 84 4.11 11.20 21.55
CA GLU A 84 2.69 11.23 21.95
C GLU A 84 1.84 10.17 21.22
N ARG A 85 2.38 9.53 20.17
CA ARG A 85 1.67 8.56 19.33
C ARG A 85 1.01 7.42 20.12
N PRO A 86 1.65 6.77 21.12
CA PRO A 86 0.99 5.71 21.90
C PRO A 86 -0.23 6.21 22.70
N HIS A 87 -0.19 7.45 23.17
CA HIS A 87 -1.31 8.07 23.87
C HIS A 87 -2.47 8.35 22.90
N HIS A 88 -2.17 8.93 21.73
CA HIS A 88 -3.17 9.14 20.68
C HIS A 88 -3.78 7.83 20.18
N PHE A 89 -2.96 6.79 19.98
CA PHE A 89 -3.42 5.45 19.61
C PHE A 89 -4.42 4.89 20.63
N THR A 90 -4.09 4.94 21.91
CA THR A 90 -4.95 4.43 22.98
C THR A 90 -6.27 5.20 23.04
N PHE A 91 -6.21 6.54 22.94
CA PHE A 91 -7.38 7.39 22.94
C PHE A 91 -8.30 7.12 21.75
N CYS A 92 -7.75 7.10 20.53
CA CYS A 92 -8.51 6.84 19.31
C CYS A 92 -9.11 5.43 19.31
N ARG A 93 -8.36 4.42 19.76
CA ARG A 93 -8.87 3.05 19.89
C ARG A 93 -10.09 2.98 20.80
N HIS A 94 -10.03 3.59 22.00
CA HIS A 94 -11.17 3.62 22.91
C HIS A 94 -12.36 4.40 22.35
N ALA A 95 -12.11 5.49 21.62
CA ALA A 95 -13.18 6.21 20.93
C ALA A 95 -13.88 5.30 19.90
N MET A 96 -13.12 4.56 19.10
CA MET A 96 -13.67 3.63 18.09
C MET A 96 -14.43 2.46 18.71
N GLU A 97 -13.90 1.87 19.80
CA GLU A 97 -14.58 0.83 20.58
C GLU A 97 -15.91 1.34 21.14
N SER A 98 -15.95 2.57 21.66
CA SER A 98 -17.18 3.17 22.22
C SER A 98 -18.26 3.47 21.17
N LEU A 99 -17.89 3.47 19.89
CA LEU A 99 -18.78 3.70 18.75
C LEU A 99 -19.22 2.39 18.09
N ASP A 100 -18.85 1.23 18.66
CA ASP A 100 -19.15 -0.12 18.15
C ASP A 100 -18.73 -0.30 16.68
N TRP A 101 -17.59 0.29 16.32
CA TRP A 101 -17.12 0.30 14.93
C TRP A 101 -16.34 -0.98 14.62
N PRO A 102 -16.71 -1.77 13.60
CA PRO A 102 -16.11 -3.08 13.33
C PRO A 102 -14.79 -2.98 12.57
N VAL A 103 -13.86 -2.13 13.04
CA VAL A 103 -12.53 -1.99 12.46
C VAL A 103 -11.45 -2.11 13.50
N GLU A 104 -10.29 -2.57 13.05
CA GLU A 104 -9.08 -2.66 13.83
C GLU A 104 -8.21 -1.43 13.53
N LEU A 105 -7.88 -0.65 14.56
CA LEU A 105 -6.93 0.46 14.44
C LEU A 105 -5.51 -0.11 14.41
N ILE A 106 -4.78 0.17 13.32
CA ILE A 106 -3.43 -0.31 13.09
C ILE A 106 -2.39 0.67 13.63
N ASP A 107 -2.51 1.96 13.29
CA ASP A 107 -1.62 3.00 13.79
C ASP A 107 -2.28 4.39 13.71
N VAL A 108 -1.72 5.36 14.44
CA VAL A 108 -2.14 6.76 14.44
C VAL A 108 -0.95 7.64 14.07
N GLU A 109 -1.18 8.61 13.20
CA GLU A 109 -0.16 9.55 12.78
C GLU A 109 -0.65 10.98 12.97
N VAL A 110 0.13 11.79 13.68
CA VAL A 110 -0.13 13.23 13.82
C VAL A 110 0.74 13.96 12.82
N LEU A 111 0.11 14.74 11.93
CA LEU A 111 0.82 15.45 10.88
C LEU A 111 1.47 16.73 11.41
N LEU A 112 2.33 17.35 10.60
CA LEU A 112 2.89 18.66 10.91
C LEU A 112 1.83 19.78 10.80
N ASP A 113 0.76 19.51 10.06
CA ASP A 113 -0.41 20.37 9.97
C ASP A 113 -1.19 20.35 11.30
N PRO A 114 -1.38 21.51 11.97
CA PRO A 114 -2.01 21.55 13.29
C PRO A 114 -3.41 20.94 13.30
N GLY A 115 -3.62 19.97 14.19
CA GLY A 115 -4.93 19.37 14.45
C GLY A 115 -5.35 18.27 13.49
N ARG A 116 -4.50 17.91 12.51
CA ARG A 116 -4.79 16.82 11.58
C ARG A 116 -4.14 15.50 12.01
N VAL A 117 -4.96 14.46 12.10
CA VAL A 117 -4.58 13.11 12.54
C VAL A 117 -5.00 12.09 11.50
N VAL A 118 -4.09 11.21 11.08
CA VAL A 118 -4.36 10.10 10.17
C VAL A 118 -4.49 8.82 10.99
N LEU A 119 -5.60 8.11 10.82
CA LEU A 119 -5.86 6.82 11.44
C LEU A 119 -5.76 5.73 10.37
N HIS A 120 -4.81 4.82 10.56
CA HIS A 120 -4.64 3.65 9.73
C HIS A 120 -5.50 2.52 10.29
N TYR A 121 -6.43 1.98 9.50
CA TYR A 121 -7.36 0.96 9.98
C TYR A 121 -7.48 -0.24 9.02
N LEU A 122 -7.92 -1.36 9.57
CA LEU A 122 -8.28 -2.57 8.83
C LEU A 122 -9.75 -2.91 9.12
N GLY A 123 -10.56 -3.09 8.07
CA GLY A 123 -11.97 -3.43 8.26
C GLY A 123 -12.78 -3.60 6.96
N PRO A 124 -13.99 -4.16 7.05
CA PRO A 124 -14.84 -4.44 5.90
C PRO A 124 -15.47 -3.15 5.33
N ARG A 125 -15.43 -2.94 4.01
CA ARG A 125 -16.19 -1.88 3.33
C ARG A 125 -17.50 -2.44 2.75
N PRO A 126 -18.61 -1.69 2.70
CA PRO A 126 -18.74 -0.25 2.94
C PRO A 126 -18.85 0.13 4.43
N LEU A 127 -18.16 1.20 4.80
CA LEU A 127 -18.21 1.82 6.12
C LEU A 127 -18.74 3.24 5.96
N ASP A 128 -19.69 3.66 6.79
CA ASP A 128 -20.11 5.07 6.86
C ASP A 128 -19.01 5.93 7.50
N LEU A 129 -18.05 6.35 6.68
CA LEU A 129 -16.94 7.20 7.12
C LEU A 129 -17.42 8.59 7.56
N ALA A 130 -18.51 9.11 7.00
CA ALA A 130 -18.94 10.48 7.25
C ALA A 130 -19.46 10.66 8.69
N GLY A 131 -20.29 9.72 9.16
CA GLY A 131 -20.77 9.73 10.55
C GLY A 131 -19.64 9.60 11.57
N LEU A 132 -18.64 8.75 11.27
CA LEU A 132 -17.48 8.56 12.13
C LEU A 132 -16.64 9.84 12.24
N LEU A 133 -16.32 10.47 11.10
CA LEU A 133 -15.55 11.70 11.07
C LEU A 133 -16.27 12.86 11.79
N ALA A 134 -17.59 12.97 11.62
CA ALA A 134 -18.39 13.96 12.34
C ALA A 134 -18.34 13.74 13.86
N THR A 135 -18.36 12.48 14.31
CA THR A 135 -18.28 12.12 15.72
C THR A 135 -16.91 12.43 16.32
N PHE A 136 -15.82 12.13 15.61
CA PHE A 136 -14.47 12.52 16.06
C PHE A 136 -14.31 14.03 16.18
N ARG A 137 -14.82 14.78 15.21
CA ARG A 137 -14.79 16.25 15.27
C ARG A 137 -15.61 16.80 16.44
N SER A 138 -16.82 16.28 16.67
CA SER A 138 -17.71 16.80 17.73
C SER A 138 -17.28 16.38 19.14
N ARG A 139 -16.83 15.13 19.32
CA ARG A 139 -16.52 14.56 20.64
C ARG A 139 -15.07 14.74 21.04
N CYS A 140 -14.14 14.72 20.08
CA CYS A 140 -12.70 14.74 20.34
C CYS A 140 -12.03 16.04 19.88
N GLY A 141 -12.70 16.85 19.04
CA GLY A 141 -12.10 18.08 18.49
C GLY A 141 -10.92 17.81 17.53
N LEU A 142 -10.81 16.58 17.01
CA LEU A 142 -9.72 16.16 16.11
C LEU A 142 -10.19 16.18 14.66
N ASP A 143 -9.38 16.72 13.74
CA ASP A 143 -9.60 16.54 12.31
C ASP A 143 -8.97 15.23 11.85
N VAL A 144 -9.79 14.20 11.76
CA VAL A 144 -9.36 12.83 11.48
C VAL A 144 -9.45 12.53 9.98
N MET A 145 -8.42 11.89 9.44
CA MET A 145 -8.42 11.23 8.12
C MET A 145 -8.27 9.72 8.31
N LEU A 146 -9.05 8.94 7.57
CA LEU A 146 -9.07 7.47 7.69
C LEU A 146 -8.42 6.84 6.46
N GLU A 147 -7.34 6.09 6.65
CA GLU A 147 -6.65 5.36 5.58
C GLU A 147 -6.76 3.84 5.80
N PRO A 148 -7.33 3.08 4.84
CA PRO A 148 -7.39 1.64 4.93
C PRO A 148 -6.01 1.01 4.69
N VAL A 149 -5.65 0.00 5.47
CA VAL A 149 -4.43 -0.79 5.30
C VAL A 149 -4.75 -2.13 4.63
N GLY A 150 -3.88 -2.62 3.75
CA GLY A 150 -3.96 -3.98 3.22
C GLY A 150 -4.81 -4.18 1.96
N ARG A 151 -5.25 -3.10 1.32
CA ARG A 151 -5.71 -3.14 -0.08
C ARG A 151 -4.85 -2.19 -0.90
N ASP A 152 -4.60 -2.55 -2.14
CA ASP A 152 -3.88 -1.75 -3.12
C ASP A 152 -4.43 -0.33 -3.17
N SER A 153 -3.66 0.64 -2.66
CA SER A 153 -3.93 2.06 -2.88
C SER A 153 -3.85 2.45 -4.37
N SER A 154 -3.39 1.54 -5.23
CA SER A 154 -3.39 1.62 -6.68
C SER A 154 -4.55 0.82 -7.29
N GLY A 155 -5.80 1.24 -7.12
CA GLY A 155 -6.92 0.44 -7.62
C GLY A 155 -8.26 1.16 -7.74
N SER A 156 -8.39 2.08 -8.71
CA SER A 156 -9.65 2.12 -9.47
C SER A 156 -9.59 0.97 -10.47
N LEU A 157 -9.98 -0.22 -10.04
CA LEU A 157 -10.24 -1.37 -10.90
C LEU A 157 -11.57 -2.04 -10.51
N ASP A 158 -12.56 -1.24 -10.12
CA ASP A 158 -13.94 -1.71 -9.91
C ASP A 158 -14.78 -1.70 -11.22
N HIS A 159 -14.16 -1.48 -12.38
CA HIS A 159 -14.84 -1.48 -13.69
C HIS A 159 -14.17 -2.38 -14.76
N VAL A 160 -13.74 -3.58 -14.38
CA VAL A 160 -13.47 -4.65 -15.37
C VAL A 160 -14.30 -5.89 -15.08
N SER A 161 -15.59 -5.69 -14.86
CA SER A 161 -16.60 -6.76 -14.91
C SER A 161 -17.79 -6.32 -15.75
N GLU A 162 -17.56 -6.07 -17.05
CA GLU A 162 -18.63 -6.09 -18.07
C GLU A 162 -18.04 -6.17 -19.48
N ALA A 163 -17.41 -7.30 -19.77
CA ALA A 163 -17.25 -7.77 -21.14
C ALA A 163 -17.17 -9.32 -21.13
N LEU A 164 -18.21 -9.96 -20.59
CA LEU A 164 -18.56 -11.32 -21.01
C LEU A 164 -19.08 -11.24 -22.45
N GLY A 165 -18.14 -11.10 -23.40
CA GLY A 165 -18.34 -11.55 -24.76
C GLY A 165 -18.31 -13.07 -24.77
N GLN A 166 -19.45 -13.68 -25.06
CA GLN A 166 -19.63 -15.12 -25.22
C GLN A 166 -18.60 -15.68 -26.21
N GLY A 167 -17.59 -16.36 -25.69
CA GLY A 167 -16.60 -17.12 -26.46
C GLY A 167 -16.80 -18.62 -26.22
N HIS A 168 -17.49 -19.25 -27.15
CA HIS A 168 -17.73 -20.68 -27.24
C HIS A 168 -16.37 -21.43 -27.27
N PHE A 169 -15.97 -22.10 -26.19
CA PHE A 169 -14.85 -23.06 -26.22
C PHE A 169 -15.33 -24.37 -26.85
N GLY A 170 -15.36 -24.37 -28.18
CA GLY A 170 -15.58 -25.56 -29.00
C GLY A 170 -14.45 -26.56 -28.80
N ALA A 171 -14.83 -27.78 -28.43
CA ALA A 171 -14.01 -28.96 -28.50
C ALA A 171 -13.45 -29.13 -29.93
N GLY A 172 -12.13 -29.23 -30.04
CA GLY A 172 -11.43 -29.60 -31.26
C GLY A 172 -10.41 -30.68 -30.95
N CYS A 173 -10.87 -31.90 -30.67
CA CYS A 173 -9.98 -33.06 -30.75
C CYS A 173 -9.77 -33.38 -32.23
N GLY A 174 -8.52 -33.32 -32.66
CA GLY A 174 -8.13 -33.66 -34.03
C GLY A 174 -8.36 -35.15 -34.28
N ASP A 175 -9.23 -35.44 -35.24
CA ASP A 175 -9.36 -36.74 -35.87
C ASP A 175 -8.17 -36.96 -36.82
N ARG A 176 -7.33 -37.96 -36.52
CA ARG A 176 -6.62 -38.76 -37.50
C ARG A 176 -6.53 -40.18 -36.98
N GLY A 177 -7.41 -41.03 -37.50
CA GLY A 177 -7.44 -42.46 -37.21
C GLY A 177 -6.24 -43.25 -37.72
N ALA A 178 -6.05 -44.42 -37.11
CA ALA A 178 -5.96 -45.75 -37.75
C ALA A 178 -5.18 -46.71 -36.83
N GLY A 179 -5.73 -47.90 -36.57
CA GLY A 179 -4.94 -49.03 -36.08
C GLY A 179 -5.65 -49.93 -35.07
N ALA A 180 -6.11 -51.09 -35.56
CA ALA A 180 -6.81 -52.14 -34.82
C ALA A 180 -5.99 -52.76 -33.66
N GLY A 181 -6.70 -53.29 -32.66
CA GLY A 181 -6.12 -54.16 -31.64
C GLY A 181 -7.11 -54.53 -30.53
N SER A 182 -7.72 -55.70 -30.67
CA SER A 182 -8.63 -56.33 -29.71
C SER A 182 -7.95 -56.77 -28.40
N GLY A 183 -8.67 -56.69 -27.29
CA GLY A 183 -8.53 -57.67 -26.20
C GLY A 183 -8.34 -57.12 -24.78
N SER A 184 -9.36 -57.37 -23.94
CA SER A 184 -9.26 -57.78 -22.53
C SER A 184 -9.00 -56.72 -21.43
N SER A 185 -10.02 -56.50 -20.61
CA SER A 185 -9.92 -56.17 -19.17
C SER A 185 -9.27 -57.36 -18.39
N PRO A 186 -9.02 -57.30 -17.05
CA PRO A 186 -9.08 -56.19 -16.08
C PRO A 186 -7.79 -56.08 -15.20
N GLY A 187 -7.71 -55.10 -14.30
CA GLY A 187 -6.69 -55.13 -13.25
C GLY A 187 -6.57 -53.88 -12.38
N LEU A 188 -7.03 -53.99 -11.13
CA LEU A 188 -6.75 -53.11 -9.99
C LEU A 188 -5.27 -52.69 -9.92
N THR A 189 -4.97 -51.48 -9.45
CA THR A 189 -4.39 -51.25 -8.10
C THR A 189 -4.26 -49.77 -7.73
N ARG A 190 -4.59 -49.53 -6.46
CA ARG A 190 -4.40 -48.38 -5.57
C ARG A 190 -3.12 -47.53 -5.74
N GLY A 191 -3.24 -46.29 -5.27
CA GLY A 191 -2.15 -45.43 -4.77
C GLY A 191 -2.01 -44.18 -5.62
N GLY A 192 -2.28 -42.97 -5.16
CA GLY A 192 -2.01 -42.40 -3.86
C GLY A 192 -1.32 -41.06 -4.13
N CYS A 193 -2.10 -39.97 -4.13
CA CYS A 193 -1.59 -38.62 -4.31
C CYS A 193 -0.81 -38.22 -3.06
N SER A 194 0.51 -38.03 -3.17
CA SER A 194 1.30 -37.28 -2.19
C SER A 194 2.60 -36.77 -2.80
N ASP A 195 2.68 -35.45 -2.87
CA ASP A 195 3.86 -34.66 -2.55
C ASP A 195 5.11 -34.80 -3.45
N CYS A 196 5.23 -33.88 -4.42
CA CYS A 196 6.47 -33.61 -5.14
C CYS A 196 6.71 -32.10 -5.23
N GLY A 197 7.24 -31.51 -4.15
CA GLY A 197 7.65 -30.11 -4.15
C GLY A 197 8.96 -29.78 -3.42
N VAL A 198 9.42 -30.58 -2.46
CA VAL A 198 10.45 -30.11 -1.51
C VAL A 198 11.84 -30.74 -1.70
N LYS A 199 12.00 -31.76 -2.56
CA LYS A 199 13.29 -32.47 -2.72
C LYS A 199 14.33 -31.82 -3.63
N ARG A 200 14.11 -30.61 -4.16
CA ARG A 200 15.06 -29.96 -5.10
C ARG A 200 15.99 -28.91 -4.48
N ILE A 201 15.87 -28.58 -3.19
CA ILE A 201 16.64 -27.50 -2.55
C ILE A 201 17.87 -28.00 -1.76
N LEU A 202 17.98 -29.29 -1.42
CA LEU A 202 19.09 -29.81 -0.60
C LEU A 202 20.27 -30.42 -1.39
N ALA A 203 20.21 -30.45 -2.72
CA ALA A 203 21.25 -31.10 -3.55
C ALA A 203 22.35 -30.15 -4.08
N SER A 204 22.40 -28.88 -3.66
CA SER A 204 23.35 -27.89 -4.19
C SER A 204 24.31 -27.26 -3.17
N ARG A 205 24.38 -27.77 -1.93
CA ARG A 205 25.36 -27.26 -0.95
C ARG A 205 26.69 -27.99 -1.08
N ARG A 206 27.69 -27.31 -1.65
CA ARG A 206 29.10 -27.75 -1.62
C ARG A 206 29.64 -27.63 -0.19
N PRO A 207 30.46 -28.58 0.29
CA PRO A 207 31.08 -28.51 1.62
C PRO A 207 32.19 -27.44 1.67
N ILE A 208 32.27 -26.75 2.80
CA ILE A 208 33.30 -25.75 3.14
C ILE A 208 34.54 -26.49 3.70
N PRO A 209 35.76 -26.29 3.16
CA PRO A 209 36.95 -26.91 3.71
C PRO A 209 37.41 -26.19 4.99
N SER A 210 37.64 -26.95 6.05
CA SER A 210 38.24 -26.47 7.31
C SER A 210 39.76 -26.48 7.23
N ARG A 211 40.39 -25.34 7.48
CA ARG A 211 41.76 -25.27 7.99
C ARG A 211 41.91 -24.09 8.92
#